data_AF-A0A812T1D2-F1
#
_entry.id   AF-A0A812T1D2-F1
#
_cell.length_a   1.000
_cell.length_b   1.000
_cell.length_c   1.000
_cell.angle_alpha   90.00
_cell.angle_beta   90.00
_cell.angle_gamma   90.00
#
_symmetry.space_group_name_H-M   'P 1'
#
loop_
_entity.id
_entity.type
_entity.pdbx_description
1 polymer ?
#
loop_
_entity_poly.entity_id
_entity_poly.type
_entity_poly.pdbx_seq_one_letter_code
_entity_poly.pdbx_strand_id
1 'polypeptide(L)'
;MGKRAADEGRNSIYPQIDFCKNPNSICDPSSPPELKWVAGMFYWLNAVQPYNSGGWNYITELKKWVDNGMQTGDRSFINGASGIVNRGCHNPPNCGTGELHAAS
;
A
#
# COMPACT_ATOMS: atom_id res chain seq x y z
N MET A 1 1.61 15.83 2.85
CA MET A 1 1.21 15.53 1.46
C MET A 1 0.14 16.49 0.96
N GLY A 2 -0.95 16.71 1.70
CA GLY A 2 -2.03 17.63 1.28
C GLY A 2 -2.02 19.01 1.94
N LYS A 3 -3.14 19.72 1.82
CA LYS A 3 -3.37 21.09 2.32
C LYS A 3 -2.93 21.32 3.76
N ARG A 4 -3.28 20.42 4.69
CA ARG A 4 -2.84 20.51 6.09
C ARG A 4 -1.32 20.63 6.25
N ALA A 5 -0.53 19.92 5.43
CA ALA A 5 0.92 20.01 5.51
C ALA A 5 1.43 21.39 5.07
N ALA A 6 0.81 21.99 4.05
CA ALA A 6 1.15 23.34 3.61
C ALA A 6 0.73 24.40 4.65
N ASP A 7 -0.46 24.27 5.23
CA ASP A 7 -0.97 25.16 6.26
C ASP A 7 -0.09 25.11 7.54
N GLU A 8 0.52 23.97 7.85
CA GLU A 8 1.49 23.79 8.95
C GLU A 8 2.93 24.20 8.58
N GLY A 9 3.15 24.78 7.39
CA GLY A 9 4.48 25.24 6.94
C GLY A 9 5.45 24.12 6.53
N ARG A 10 4.96 22.90 6.33
CA ARG A 10 5.75 21.75 5.87
C ARG A 10 5.73 21.66 4.34
N ASN A 11 6.77 21.08 3.75
CA ASN A 11 6.77 20.78 2.31
C ASN A 11 5.59 19.86 1.95
N SER A 12 4.80 20.29 0.97
CA SER A 12 3.59 19.59 0.53
C SER A 12 3.56 19.45 -0.98
N ILE A 13 3.38 18.22 -1.45
CA ILE A 13 3.33 17.89 -2.88
C ILE A 13 2.00 18.33 -3.49
N TYR A 14 0.92 18.31 -2.70
CA TYR A 14 -0.42 18.75 -3.11
C TYR A 14 -0.96 19.80 -2.14
N PRO A 15 -0.39 21.02 -2.13
CA PRO A 15 -0.71 22.04 -1.13
C PRO A 15 -2.16 22.53 -1.19
N GLN A 16 -2.84 22.34 -2.33
CA GLN A 16 -4.23 22.78 -2.51
C GLN A 16 -5.27 21.69 -2.26
N ILE A 17 -4.86 20.42 -2.16
CA ILE A 17 -5.78 19.30 -2.01
C ILE A 17 -5.99 19.00 -0.52
N ASP A 18 -7.22 19.22 -0.05
CA ASP A 18 -7.62 18.89 1.31
C ASP A 18 -8.16 17.46 1.39
N PHE A 19 -7.26 16.49 1.55
CA PHE A 19 -7.64 15.08 1.72
C PHE A 19 -8.49 14.81 2.96
N CYS A 20 -8.46 15.70 3.96
CA CYS A 20 -9.28 15.56 5.17
C CYS A 20 -10.74 15.95 4.89
N LYS A 21 -10.98 16.92 4.01
CA LYS A 21 -12.33 17.33 3.59
C LYS A 21 -12.85 16.53 2.40
N ASN A 22 -11.99 16.20 1.43
CA ASN A 22 -12.35 15.45 0.24
C ASN A 22 -11.35 14.29 0.01
N PRO A 23 -11.53 13.15 0.71
CA PRO A 23 -10.69 11.97 0.47
C PRO A 23 -10.85 11.41 -0.96
N ASN A 24 -11.99 11.67 -1.63
CA ASN A 24 -12.25 11.19 -2.98
C ASN A 24 -11.43 11.90 -4.07
N SER A 25 -10.67 12.96 -3.74
CA SER A 25 -9.77 13.61 -4.70
C SER A 25 -8.76 12.65 -5.36
N ILE A 26 -8.41 11.54 -4.71
CA ILE A 26 -7.53 10.52 -5.29
C ILE A 26 -8.15 9.84 -6.53
N CYS A 27 -9.48 9.72 -6.56
CA CYS A 27 -10.25 9.07 -7.61
C CYS A 27 -10.84 10.06 -8.63
N ASP A 28 -10.71 11.37 -8.37
CA ASP A 28 -11.31 12.41 -9.19
C ASP A 28 -10.53 12.57 -10.52
N PRO A 29 -11.20 12.49 -11.69
CA PRO A 29 -10.55 12.69 -12.99
C PRO A 29 -9.90 14.07 -13.18
N SER A 30 -10.36 15.09 -12.43
CA SER A 30 -9.82 16.45 -12.45
C SER A 30 -8.59 16.64 -11.56
N SER A 31 -8.29 15.69 -10.68
CA SER A 31 -7.10 15.73 -9.83
C SER A 31 -5.84 15.33 -10.60
N PRO A 32 -4.64 15.71 -10.12
CA PRO A 32 -3.38 15.35 -10.78
C PRO A 32 -3.30 13.84 -11.04
N PRO A 33 -3.06 13.39 -12.28
CA PRO A 33 -3.13 11.97 -12.64
C PRO A 33 -2.18 11.06 -11.86
N GLU A 34 -1.08 11.62 -11.36
CA GLU A 34 -0.09 10.91 -10.56
C GLU A 34 -0.52 10.66 -9.11
N LEU A 35 -1.54 11.37 -8.62
CA LEU A 35 -2.04 11.25 -7.25
C LEU A 35 -2.47 9.83 -6.91
N LYS A 36 -3.12 9.11 -7.84
CA LYS A 36 -3.51 7.70 -7.66
C LYS A 36 -2.31 6.78 -7.42
N TRP A 37 -1.19 7.05 -8.08
CA TRP A 37 0.05 6.27 -7.94
C TRP A 37 0.75 6.60 -6.63
N VAL A 38 0.81 7.88 -6.27
CA VAL A 38 1.38 8.33 -5.00
C VAL A 38 0.61 7.76 -3.81
N ALA A 39 -0.73 7.71 -3.89
CA ALA A 39 -1.56 7.08 -2.87
C ALA A 39 -1.26 5.58 -2.73
N GLY A 40 -1.17 4.85 -3.85
CA GLY A 40 -0.81 3.42 -3.84
C GLY A 40 0.59 3.15 -3.27
N MET A 41 1.57 3.99 -3.62
CA MET A 41 2.92 3.90 -3.05
C MET A 41 2.92 4.20 -1.56
N PHE A 42 2.18 5.21 -1.11
CA PHE A 42 2.05 5.52 0.31
C PHE A 42 1.43 4.34 1.09
N TYR A 43 0.40 3.70 0.55
CA TYR A 43 -0.14 2.46 1.14
C TYR A 43 0.92 1.36 1.20
N TRP A 44 1.67 1.15 0.12
CA TRP A 44 2.73 0.13 0.08
C TRP A 44 3.79 0.35 1.18
N LEU A 45 4.27 1.58 1.34
CA LEU A 45 5.28 1.93 2.33
C LEU A 45 4.78 1.78 3.77
N ASN A 46 3.49 2.01 4.04
CA ASN A 46 2.96 2.03 5.40
C ASN A 46 2.26 0.73 5.81
N ALA A 47 1.74 -0.05 4.87
CA ALA A 47 0.99 -1.28 5.14
C ALA A 47 1.72 -2.55 4.68
N VAL A 48 2.40 -2.50 3.52
CA VAL A 48 3.01 -3.70 2.92
C VAL A 48 4.44 -3.90 3.37
N GLN A 49 5.31 -2.89 3.21
CA GLN A 49 6.71 -2.98 3.62
C GLN A 49 6.96 -3.30 5.09
N PRO A 50 6.22 -2.71 6.06
CA PRO A 50 6.42 -3.02 7.47
C PRO A 50 5.70 -4.30 7.91
N TYR A 51 4.98 -4.99 7.01
CA TYR A 51 4.21 -6.17 7.36
C TYR A 51 5.09 -7.25 8.00
N ASN A 52 4.68 -7.69 9.18
CA ASN A 52 5.34 -8.71 9.97
C ASN A 52 4.29 -9.47 10.80
N SER A 53 3.85 -10.63 10.32
CA SER A 53 2.83 -11.42 10.99
C SER A 53 2.90 -12.90 10.59
N GLY A 54 2.56 -13.80 11.51
CA GLY A 54 2.55 -15.24 11.25
C GLY A 54 3.90 -15.83 10.83
N GLY A 55 5.01 -15.21 11.25
CA GLY A 55 6.37 -15.60 10.84
C GLY A 55 6.78 -15.09 9.45
N TRP A 56 5.92 -14.34 8.77
CA TRP A 56 6.18 -13.77 7.46
C TRP A 56 6.48 -12.27 7.59
N ASN A 57 7.65 -11.84 7.10
CA ASN A 57 8.08 -10.45 7.08
C ASN A 57 8.42 -10.02 5.65
N TYR A 58 7.84 -8.92 5.19
CA TYR A 58 7.99 -8.48 3.79
C TYR A 58 9.45 -8.34 3.35
N ILE A 59 10.29 -7.67 4.14
CA ILE A 59 11.69 -7.41 3.78
C ILE A 59 12.50 -8.70 3.77
N THR A 60 12.28 -9.59 4.74
CA THR A 60 12.95 -10.89 4.79
C THR A 60 12.59 -11.75 3.58
N GLU A 61 11.31 -11.82 3.23
CA GLU A 61 10.83 -12.63 2.09
C GLU A 61 11.25 -12.03 0.75
N LEU A 62 11.27 -10.70 0.63
CA LEU A 62 11.81 -10.02 -0.54
C LEU A 62 13.29 -10.36 -0.74
N LYS A 63 14.10 -10.27 0.32
CA LYS A 63 15.53 -10.63 0.25
C LYS A 63 15.72 -12.07 -0.18
N LYS A 64 15.01 -13.01 0.45
CA LYS A 64 15.04 -14.43 0.04
C LYS A 64 14.73 -14.62 -1.44
N TRP A 65 13.67 -13.97 -1.95
CA TRP A 65 13.29 -14.10 -3.35
C TRP A 65 14.34 -13.51 -4.31
N VAL A 66 14.92 -12.36 -3.96
CA VAL A 66 15.99 -11.73 -4.74
C VAL A 66 17.26 -12.58 -4.72
N ASP A 67 17.69 -13.04 -3.54
CA ASP A 67 18.90 -13.84 -3.34
C ASP A 67 18.81 -15.21 -4.03
N ASN A 68 17.60 -15.76 -4.17
CA ASN A 68 17.33 -16.98 -4.94
C ASN A 68 17.25 -16.74 -6.48
N GLY A 69 17.56 -15.53 -6.95
CA GLY A 69 17.66 -15.20 -8.37
C GLY A 69 16.35 -14.74 -9.02
N MET A 70 15.39 -14.27 -8.22
CA MET A 70 14.11 -13.72 -8.72
C MET A 70 13.37 -14.70 -9.65
N GLN A 71 13.32 -15.98 -9.27
CA GLN A 71 12.70 -17.02 -10.06
C GLN A 71 11.21 -16.71 -10.25
N THR A 72 10.82 -16.34 -11.47
CA THR A 72 9.43 -15.95 -11.79
C THR A 72 8.44 -17.12 -11.72
N GLY A 73 8.94 -18.36 -11.70
CA GLY A 73 8.17 -19.55 -11.40
C GLY A 73 7.76 -19.67 -9.93
N ASP A 74 8.56 -19.12 -9.01
CA ASP A 74 8.20 -19.02 -7.60
C ASP A 74 7.32 -17.79 -7.38
N ARG A 75 6.03 -18.05 -7.15
CA ARG A 75 5.02 -17.03 -6.90
C ARG A 75 4.79 -16.79 -5.41
N SER A 76 5.52 -17.45 -4.51
CA SER A 76 5.26 -17.38 -3.06
C SER A 76 5.34 -15.94 -2.52
N PHE A 77 6.43 -15.23 -2.82
CA PHE A 77 6.62 -13.84 -2.42
C PHE A 77 5.55 -12.92 -3.04
N ILE A 78 5.31 -13.04 -4.34
CA ILE A 78 4.34 -12.20 -5.08
C ILE A 78 2.92 -12.44 -4.55
N ASN A 79 2.55 -13.69 -4.30
CA ASN A 79 1.24 -14.05 -3.74
C ASN A 79 1.10 -13.52 -2.31
N GLY A 80 2.16 -13.57 -1.49
CA GLY A 80 2.17 -13.00 -0.15
C GLY A 80 1.94 -11.48 -0.18
N ALA A 81 2.69 -10.75 -1.01
CA ALA A 81 2.51 -9.31 -1.16
C ALA A 81 1.11 -8.95 -1.70
N SER A 82 0.62 -9.68 -2.70
CA SER A 82 -0.73 -9.51 -3.24
C SER A 82 -1.82 -9.78 -2.19
N GLY A 83 -1.62 -10.79 -1.35
CA GLY A 83 -2.50 -11.07 -0.21
C GLY A 83 -2.58 -9.90 0.76
N ILE A 84 -1.44 -9.28 1.09
CA ILE A 84 -1.40 -8.15 2.02
C ILE A 84 -2.19 -6.98 1.45
N VAL A 85 -1.98 -6.65 0.18
CA VAL A 85 -2.69 -5.55 -0.50
C VAL A 85 -4.19 -5.79 -0.55
N ASN A 86 -4.64 -7.00 -0.88
CA ASN A 86 -6.07 -7.25 -1.12
C ASN A 86 -6.84 -7.65 0.15
N ARG A 87 -6.16 -8.31 1.09
CA ARG A 87 -6.79 -9.00 2.23
C ARG A 87 -6.15 -8.66 3.58
N GLY A 88 -5.14 -7.81 3.62
CA GLY A 88 -4.41 -7.49 4.84
C GLY A 88 -3.57 -8.65 5.38
N CYS A 89 -3.31 -9.69 4.58
CA CYS A 89 -2.53 -10.85 5.04
C CYS A 89 -1.74 -11.58 3.94
N HIS A 90 -0.63 -12.22 4.31
CA HIS A 90 0.22 -12.94 3.36
C HIS A 90 -0.28 -14.36 2.99
N ASN A 91 -1.18 -14.98 3.78
CA ASN A 91 -1.58 -16.38 3.60
C ASN A 91 -3.11 -16.60 3.46
N PRO A 92 -3.77 -16.03 2.43
CA PRO A 92 -5.18 -16.32 2.18
C PRO A 92 -5.36 -17.79 1.74
N PRO A 93 -6.40 -18.52 2.22
CA PRO A 93 -7.59 -18.05 2.95
C PRO A 93 -7.49 -18.12 4.48
N ASN A 94 -6.32 -18.45 5.06
CA ASN A 94 -6.14 -18.59 6.53
C ASN A 94 -6.09 -17.24 7.27
N CYS A 95 -6.63 -16.21 6.65
CA CYS A 95 -6.78 -14.89 7.21
C CYS A 95 -8.25 -14.54 7.12
N GLY A 96 -8.81 -13.99 8.20
CA GLY A 96 -10.10 -13.33 8.09
C GLY A 96 -10.10 -12.33 6.94
N THR A 97 -11.28 -12.07 6.37
CA THR A 97 -11.46 -11.02 5.36
C THR A 97 -10.89 -9.71 5.88
N GLY A 98 -9.82 -9.19 5.25
CA GLY A 98 -9.25 -7.89 5.61
C GLY A 98 -10.24 -6.74 5.39
N GLU A 99 -9.93 -5.55 5.91
CA GLU A 99 -10.79 -4.36 5.90
C GLU A 99 -11.33 -3.99 4.50
N LEU A 100 -10.59 -4.27 3.44
CA LEU A 100 -10.99 -4.02 2.04
C LEU A 100 -12.15 -4.91 1.57
N HIS A 101 -12.39 -6.04 2.24
CA HIS A 101 -13.50 -6.95 1.96
C HIS A 101 -14.64 -6.85 3.00
N ALA A 102 -14.50 -6.04 4.05
CA ALA A 102 -15.54 -5.84 5.07
C ALA A 102 -16.64 -4.85 4.63
N ALA A 103 -16.53 -4.26 3.43
CA ALA A 103 -17.59 -3.48 2.82
C ALA A 103 -18.54 -4.40 2.03
N SER A 104 -19.46 -5.05 2.75
CA SER A 104 -20.66 -5.68 2.20
C SER A 104 -21.80 -5.58 3.20
#